data_AF-A0A0K9YQG0-F1
#
_entry.id   AF-A0A0K9YQG0-F1
#
_cell.length_a   1.000
_cell.length_b   1.000
_cell.length_c   1.000
_cell.angle_alpha   90.00
_cell.angle_beta   90.00
_cell.angle_gamma   90.00
#
_symmetry.space_group_name_H-M   'P 1'
#
loop_
_entity.id
_entity.type
_entity.pdbx_description
1 polymer ?
#
loop_
_entity_poly.entity_id
_entity_poly.type
_entity_poly.pdbx_seq_one_letter_code
_entity_poly.pdbx_strand_id
1 'polypeptide(L)'
;MVNGLQLLDLLRETENKMLHLHRAIDRVSSEPDFKESVSVLTVVVRDYQLQLDKMKQALGKIEIGANQQQISQQTSQNTETH
;
A
#
# COMPACT_ATOMS: atom_id res chain seq x y z
N MET A 1 0.76 -18.03 -2.65
CA MET A 1 1.65 -16.85 -2.68
C MET A 1 0.96 -15.78 -3.51
N VAL A 2 0.67 -14.61 -2.94
CA VAL A 2 0.06 -13.48 -3.68
C VAL A 2 1.17 -12.83 -4.50
N ASN A 3 0.98 -12.65 -5.80
CA ASN A 3 1.98 -12.00 -6.66
C ASN A 3 1.87 -10.46 -6.59
N GLY A 4 2.87 -9.74 -7.13
CA GLY A 4 2.93 -8.27 -7.05
C GLY A 4 1.71 -7.56 -7.67
N LEU A 5 1.16 -8.10 -8.76
CA LEU A 5 -0.03 -7.54 -9.43
C LEU A 5 -1.30 -7.74 -8.60
N GLN A 6 -1.51 -8.93 -8.06
CA GLN A 6 -2.63 -9.22 -7.16
C GLN A 6 -2.58 -8.35 -5.89
N LEU A 7 -1.36 -8.06 -5.40
CA LEU A 7 -1.18 -7.19 -4.26
C LEU A 7 -1.48 -5.71 -4.60
N LEU A 8 -1.16 -5.25 -5.81
CA LEU A 8 -1.56 -3.92 -6.30
C LEU A 8 -3.08 -3.79 -6.42
N ASP A 9 -3.75 -4.79 -6.99
CA ASP A 9 -5.21 -4.82 -7.09
C ASP A 9 -5.88 -4.80 -5.70
N LEU A 10 -5.34 -5.58 -4.76
CA LEU A 10 -5.80 -5.59 -3.37
C LEU A 10 -5.60 -4.24 -2.68
N LEU A 11 -4.45 -3.58 -2.89
CA LEU A 11 -4.17 -2.26 -2.34
C LEU A 11 -5.18 -1.23 -2.86
N ARG A 12 -5.42 -1.22 -4.17
CA ARG A 12 -6.39 -0.32 -4.81
C ARG A 12 -7.80 -0.55 -4.31
N GLU A 13 -8.22 -1.80 -4.17
CA GLU A 13 -9.53 -2.14 -3.60
C GLU A 13 -9.65 -1.66 -2.15
N THR A 14 -8.59 -1.84 -1.36
CA THR A 14 -8.54 -1.42 0.04
C THR A 14 -8.63 0.11 0.15
N GLU A 15 -7.93 0.87 -0.69
CA GLU A 15 -8.04 2.34 -0.74
C GLU A 15 -9.47 2.79 -1.06
N ASN A 16 -10.14 2.12 -2.01
CA ASN A 16 -11.50 2.45 -2.36
C ASN A 16 -12.48 2.18 -1.20
N LYS A 17 -12.31 1.06 -0.48
CA LYS A 17 -13.07 0.77 0.74
C LYS A 17 -12.82 1.80 1.83
N MET A 18 -11.57 2.23 2.00
CA MET A 18 -11.20 3.28 2.95
C MET A 18 -11.85 4.62 2.64
N LEU A 19 -11.95 4.98 1.35
CA LEU A 19 -12.70 6.17 0.92
C LEU A 19 -14.18 6.08 1.31
N HIS A 20 -14.80 4.92 1.15
CA HIS A 20 -16.19 4.71 1.55
C HIS A 20 -16.38 4.81 3.08
N LEU A 21 -15.43 4.31 3.86
CA LEU A 21 -15.45 4.44 5.33
C LEU A 21 -15.38 5.90 5.78
N HIS A 22 -14.45 6.69 5.23
CA HIS A 22 -14.36 8.13 5.51
C HIS A 22 -15.69 8.83 5.21
N ARG A 23 -16.27 8.59 4.03
CA ARG A 23 -17.56 9.18 3.65
C ARG A 23 -18.71 8.77 4.58
N ALA A 24 -18.71 7.52 5.07
CA ALA A 24 -19.73 7.06 5.99
C ALA A 24 -19.58 7.73 7.37
N ILE A 25 -18.35 7.84 7.87
CA ILE A 25 -18.04 8.55 9.13
C ILE A 25 -18.44 10.02 9.02
N ASP A 26 -18.08 10.70 7.93
CA ASP A 26 -18.43 12.10 7.70
C ASP A 26 -19.94 12.33 7.78
N ARG A 27 -20.75 11.44 7.19
CA ARG A 27 -22.22 11.54 7.21
C ARG A 27 -22.82 11.41 8.61
N VAL A 28 -22.24 10.57 9.46
CA VAL A 28 -22.76 10.36 10.82
C VAL A 28 -22.10 11.28 11.85
N SER A 29 -21.04 12.00 11.47
CA SER A 29 -20.28 12.90 12.35
C SER A 29 -21.07 14.10 12.87
N SER A 30 -22.13 14.49 12.17
CA SER A 30 -23.01 15.60 12.57
C SER A 30 -24.03 15.21 13.63
N GLU A 31 -24.25 13.91 13.86
CA GLU A 31 -25.21 13.42 14.85
C GLU A 31 -24.56 13.36 16.25
N PRO A 32 -25.06 14.13 17.24
CA PRO A 32 -24.44 14.20 18.57
C PRO A 32 -24.35 12.83 19.26
N ASP A 33 -25.34 11.97 19.04
CA ASP A 33 -25.43 10.62 19.63
C ASP A 33 -24.35 9.67 19.11
N PHE A 34 -23.75 9.97 17.95
CA PHE A 34 -22.70 9.15 17.34
C PHE A 34 -21.29 9.68 17.61
N LYS A 35 -21.11 10.73 18.42
CA LYS A 35 -19.79 11.36 18.66
C LYS A 35 -18.72 10.37 19.14
N GLU A 36 -19.05 9.48 20.06
CA GLU A 36 -18.11 8.47 20.56
C GLU A 36 -17.77 7.44 19.46
N SER A 37 -18.79 6.90 18.79
CA SER A 37 -18.63 5.97 17.67
C SER A 37 -17.77 6.55 16.55
N VAL A 38 -18.00 7.82 16.18
CA VAL A 38 -17.22 8.57 15.19
C VAL A 38 -15.77 8.70 15.63
N SER A 39 -15.52 9.03 16.91
CA SER A 39 -14.18 9.13 17.46
C SER A 39 -13.43 7.80 17.37
N VAL A 40 -14.05 6.69 17.77
CA VAL A 40 -13.45 5.35 17.70
C VAL A 40 -13.19 4.94 16.25
N LEU A 41 -14.18 5.11 15.36
CA LEU A 41 -14.06 4.77 13.94
C LEU A 41 -12.96 5.59 13.26
N THR A 42 -12.78 6.86 13.63
CA THR A 42 -11.71 7.71 13.09
C THR A 42 -10.32 7.16 13.44
N VAL A 43 -10.14 6.65 14.67
CA VAL A 43 -8.89 6.00 15.09
C VAL A 43 -8.64 4.73 14.29
N VAL A 44 -9.65 3.87 14.16
CA VAL A 44 -9.55 2.61 13.41
C VAL A 44 -9.19 2.87 11.95
N VAL A 45 -9.84 3.84 11.31
CA VAL A 45 -9.56 4.22 9.92
C VAL A 45 -8.13 4.76 9.78
N ARG A 46 -7.66 5.59 10.73
CA ARG A 46 -6.26 6.06 10.74
C ARG A 46 -5.27 4.88 10.82
N ASP A 47 -5.53 3.90 11.66
CA ASP A 47 -4.65 2.73 11.79
C ASP A 47 -4.58 1.92 10.50
N TYR A 48 -5.71 1.75 9.81
CA TYR A 48 -5.74 1.09 8.51
C TYR A 48 -5.00 1.89 7.43
N GLN A 49 -5.08 3.22 7.43
CA GLN A 49 -4.29 4.05 6.51
C GLN A 49 -2.79 3.84 6.72
N LEU A 50 -2.33 3.84 7.99
CA LEU A 50 -0.93 3.60 8.32
C LEU A 50 -0.45 2.20 7.88
N GLN A 51 -1.29 1.18 8.02
CA GLN A 51 -0.97 -0.17 7.55
C GLN A 51 -0.86 -0.21 6.02
N LEU A 52 -1.79 0.44 5.33
CA LEU A 52 -1.80 0.51 3.86
C LEU A 52 -0.55 1.24 3.33
N ASP A 53 -0.12 2.32 3.98
CA ASP A 53 1.10 3.03 3.63
C ASP A 53 2.36 2.17 3.83
N LYS A 54 2.43 1.39 4.93
CA LYS A 54 3.52 0.44 5.15
C LYS A 54 3.56 -0.64 4.06
N MET A 55 2.41 -1.15 3.63
CA MET A 55 2.32 -2.14 2.56
C MET A 55 2.80 -1.56 1.22
N LYS A 56 2.41 -0.33 0.88
CA LYS A 56 2.92 0.37 -0.32
C LYS A 56 4.44 0.55 -0.28
N GLN A 57 4.99 0.97 0.86
CA GLN A 57 6.43 1.12 1.03
C GLN A 57 7.17 -0.20 0.87
N ALA A 58 6.63 -1.30 1.41
CA ALA A 58 7.19 -2.63 1.23
C ALA A 58 7.18 -3.06 -0.24
N LEU A 59 6.07 -2.78 -0.96
CA LEU A 59 5.95 -3.08 -2.39
C LEU A 59 6.99 -2.32 -3.22
N GLY A 60 7.14 -1.00 -2.99
CA GLY A 60 8.13 -0.19 -3.70
C GLY A 60 9.56 -0.67 -3.50
N LYS A 61 9.91 -1.20 -2.31
CA LYS A 61 11.22 -1.82 -2.07
C LYS A 61 11.42 -3.11 -2.87
N ILE A 62 10.37 -3.90 -3.07
CA ILE A 62 10.42 -5.15 -3.86
C ILE A 62 10.66 -4.83 -5.34
N GLU A 63 9.96 -3.84 -5.91
CA GLU A 63 10.15 -3.42 -7.30
C GLU A 63 11.57 -2.92 -7.57
N ILE A 64 12.16 -2.17 -6.62
CA ILE A 64 13.54 -1.66 -6.73
C ILE A 64 14.58 -2.80 -6.63
N GLY A 65 14.36 -3.78 -5.76
CA GLY A 65 15.26 -4.94 -5.61
C GLY A 65 15.27 -5.86 -6.84
N ALA A 66 14.13 -6.03 -7.50
CA ALA A 66 14.02 -6.81 -8.74
C ALA A 66 14.80 -6.17 -9.91
N ASN A 67 14.74 -4.84 -10.04
CA ASN A 67 15.48 -4.12 -11.09
C ASN A 67 17.00 -4.12 -10.86
N GLN A 68 17.47 -4.22 -9.61
CA GLN A 68 18.91 -4.16 -9.31
C GLN A 68 19.65 -5.48 -9.58
N GLN A 69 18.94 -6.63 -9.57
CA GLN A 69 19.54 -7.93 -9.90
C GLN A 69 19.79 -8.13 -11.41
N GLN A 70 19.11 -7.38 -12.27
CA GLN A 70 19.23 -7.57 -13.72
C GLN A 70 20.43 -6.85 -14.35
N ILE A 71 21.04 -5.87 -13.64
CA ILE A 71 22.18 -5.09 -14.15
C ILE A 71 23.54 -5.78 -13.83
N SER A 72 23.56 -6.75 -12.91
CA SER A 72 24.82 -7.33 -12.39
C SER A 72 25.34 -8.54 -13.19
N GLN A 73 24.69 -8.96 -14.28
CA GLN A 73 25.08 -10.17 -15.03
C GLN A 73 25.64 -9.93 -16.45
N GLN A 74 25.85 -8.68 -16.89
CA GLN A 74 26.24 -8.40 -18.28
C GLN A 74 27.66 -7.85 -18.49
N THR A 75 28.58 -7.98 -17.54
CA THR A 75 29.94 -7.39 -17.65
C THR A 75 31.12 -8.38 -17.63
N SER A 76 30.90 -9.69 -17.83
CA SER A 76 32.00 -10.70 -17.78
C SER A 76 32.38 -11.37 -19.11
N GLN A 77 32.09 -10.77 -20.27
CA GLN A 77 32.58 -11.29 -21.56
C GLN A 77 33.04 -10.15 -22.47
N ASN A 78 34.29 -9.66 -22.33
CA ASN A 78 35.07 -9.11 -23.47
C ASN A 78 36.50 -8.65 -23.11
N THR A 79 37.35 -9.55 -22.62
CA THR A 79 38.81 -9.30 -22.66
C THR A 79 39.55 -10.63 -22.69
N GLU A 80 39.89 -11.11 -23.89
CA GLU A 80 41.23 -11.61 -24.28
C GLU A 80 41.15 -12.36 -25.62
N THR A 81 41.32 -11.59 -26.69
CA THR A 81 41.93 -12.05 -27.94
C THR A 81 42.90 -10.97 -28.36
N HIS A 82 44.20 -11.16 -28.08
CA HIS A 82 45.29 -10.87 -29.00
C HIS A 82 46.65 -11.32 -28.44
#